data_AF-A0A3D1RD70-F1
#
_entry.id   AF-A0A3D1RD70-F1
#
_cell.length_a   1.000
_cell.length_b   1.000
_cell.length_c   1.000
_cell.angle_alpha   90.00
_cell.angle_beta   90.00
_cell.angle_gamma   90.00
#
_symmetry.space_group_name_H-M   'P 1'
#
loop_
_entity.id
_entity.type
_entity.pdbx_description
1 polymer ?
#
loop_
_entity_poly.entity_id
_entity_poly.type
_entity_poly.pdbx_seq_one_letter_code
_entity_poly.pdbx_strand_id
1 'polypeptide(L)'
;MPPFNAESAPPIFLGCRAKKPWVPEGYWDPDRLTGVAEVCSVSDCLAHPPPDWIERWDFNRACCYATGEEAWATVPEDGRADYRVFAYWLVSATTDESGGWFYPPPDDWFPADLPELPRGPGPTDPQRLGFDVVSLHRSIMGWGHSPLSCNLMAREVPVN
;
A
#
# COMPACT_ATOMS: atom_id res chain seq x y z
N MET A 1 -15.00 -8.04 -8.45
CA MET A 1 -13.66 -7.53 -8.78
C MET A 1 -13.58 -7.45 -10.30
N PRO A 2 -13.22 -6.31 -10.92
CA PRO A 2 -13.01 -6.28 -12.37
C PRO A 2 -11.93 -7.30 -12.75
N PRO A 3 -11.97 -7.88 -13.95
CA PRO A 3 -10.85 -8.66 -14.45
C PRO A 3 -9.66 -7.70 -14.64
N PHE A 4 -8.68 -7.78 -13.73
CA PHE A 4 -7.42 -7.06 -13.88
C PHE A 4 -6.75 -7.50 -15.19
N ASN A 5 -6.46 -6.52 -16.06
CA ASN A 5 -5.64 -6.74 -17.25
C ASN A 5 -4.34 -5.95 -17.12
N ALA A 6 -3.24 -6.66 -16.86
CA ALA A 6 -1.91 -6.05 -16.72
C ALA A 6 -1.44 -5.34 -18.00
N GLU A 7 -1.96 -5.72 -19.18
CA GLU A 7 -1.64 -5.04 -20.45
C GLU A 7 -2.39 -3.71 -20.58
N SER A 8 -3.59 -3.60 -20.03
CA SER A 8 -4.41 -2.37 -20.08
C SER A 8 -4.07 -1.40 -18.94
N ALA A 9 -3.46 -1.89 -17.87
CA ALA A 9 -3.09 -1.09 -16.70
C ALA A 9 -1.83 -1.67 -16.04
N PRO A 10 -0.63 -1.33 -16.54
CA PRO A 10 0.60 -1.78 -15.92
C PRO A 10 0.68 -1.25 -14.47
N PRO A 11 1.07 -2.08 -13.49
CA PRO A 11 1.23 -1.61 -12.12
C PRO A 11 2.25 -0.47 -12.03
N ILE A 12 1.87 0.60 -11.33
CA ILE A 12 2.71 1.78 -11.12
C ILE A 12 3.53 1.56 -9.85
N PHE A 13 4.85 1.58 -9.94
CA PHE A 13 5.69 1.51 -8.74
C PHE A 13 5.55 2.80 -7.93
N LEU A 14 5.09 2.67 -6.69
CA LEU A 14 4.89 3.79 -5.78
C LEU A 14 6.18 4.11 -5.00
N GLY A 15 7.00 3.09 -4.76
CA GLY A 15 8.16 3.19 -3.88
C GLY A 15 8.13 2.15 -2.76
N CYS A 16 9.01 2.35 -1.80
CA CYS A 16 9.18 1.50 -0.64
C CYS A 16 8.73 2.23 0.64
N ARG A 17 8.23 1.48 1.62
CA ARG A 17 8.05 1.97 3.01
C ARG A 17 8.54 0.94 4.00
N ALA A 18 9.13 1.43 5.10
CA ALA A 18 9.29 0.62 6.29
C ALA A 18 7.95 0.58 7.03
N LYS A 19 7.55 -0.60 7.48
CA LYS A 19 6.28 -0.81 8.18
C LYS A 19 6.47 -1.86 9.26
N LYS A 20 5.80 -1.66 10.40
CA LYS A 20 5.55 -2.69 11.39
C LYS A 20 4.36 -3.53 10.90
N PRO A 21 4.55 -4.79 10.48
CA PRO A 21 3.45 -5.62 10.01
C PRO A 21 2.44 -5.81 11.12
N TRP A 22 1.15 -5.77 10.78
CA TRP A 22 0.10 -6.07 11.74
C TRP A 22 -0.23 -7.56 11.72
N VAL A 23 -0.25 -8.18 12.88
CA VAL A 23 -0.65 -9.59 13.02
C VAL A 23 -2.12 -9.62 13.41
N PRO A 24 -2.98 -10.34 12.66
CA PRO A 24 -4.38 -10.42 13.02
C PRO A 24 -4.62 -11.01 14.40
N GLU A 25 -5.40 -10.29 15.21
CA GLU A 25 -5.85 -10.75 16.51
C GLU A 25 -7.03 -11.73 16.40
N GLY A 26 -7.30 -12.47 17.48
CA GLY A 26 -8.35 -13.50 17.50
C GLY A 26 -9.78 -12.97 17.26
N TYR A 27 -10.05 -11.67 17.42
CA TYR A 27 -11.36 -11.12 17.05
C TYR A 27 -11.49 -10.87 15.54
N TRP A 28 -10.37 -10.71 14.83
CA TRP A 28 -10.33 -10.38 13.41
C TRP A 28 -10.63 -11.62 12.56
N ASP A 29 -9.94 -12.73 12.84
CA ASP A 29 -10.17 -14.04 12.22
C ASP A 29 -10.28 -15.12 13.30
N PRO A 30 -11.40 -15.14 14.06
CA PRO A 30 -11.59 -16.04 15.19
C PRO A 30 -11.54 -17.53 14.82
N ASP A 31 -11.90 -17.84 13.59
CA ASP A 31 -11.94 -19.17 13.01
C ASP A 31 -10.68 -19.52 12.18
N ARG A 32 -9.76 -18.56 12.01
CA ARG A 32 -8.50 -18.70 11.25
C ARG A 32 -8.71 -19.18 9.81
N LEU A 33 -9.86 -18.83 9.22
CA LEU A 33 -10.25 -19.32 7.88
C LEU A 33 -9.70 -18.45 6.76
N THR A 34 -9.25 -17.22 7.06
CA THR A 34 -8.69 -16.33 6.02
C THR A 34 -7.32 -16.77 5.54
N GLY A 35 -6.56 -17.48 6.39
CA GLY A 35 -5.15 -17.82 6.13
C GLY A 35 -4.19 -16.63 6.20
N VAL A 36 -4.66 -15.42 6.54
CA VAL A 36 -3.84 -14.22 6.62
C VAL A 36 -2.98 -14.26 7.89
N ALA A 37 -1.65 -14.31 7.71
CA ALA A 37 -0.71 -14.33 8.82
C ALA A 37 -0.30 -12.92 9.29
N GLU A 38 -0.08 -12.01 8.34
CA GLU A 38 0.35 -10.63 8.56
C GLU A 38 -0.27 -9.72 7.51
N VAL A 39 -0.57 -8.48 7.90
CA VAL A 39 -1.02 -7.41 7.00
C VAL A 39 0.08 -6.36 6.92
N CYS A 40 0.50 -6.05 5.69
CA CYS A 40 1.50 -5.03 5.39
C CYS A 40 0.96 -4.02 4.36
N SER A 41 -0.28 -3.56 4.59
CA SER A 41 -0.95 -2.57 3.74
C SER A 41 -0.14 -1.29 3.57
N VAL A 42 -0.28 -0.63 2.42
CA VAL A 42 0.24 0.74 2.22
C VAL A 42 -0.49 1.74 3.13
N SER A 43 -1.72 1.41 3.55
CA SER A 43 -2.48 2.11 4.60
C SER A 43 -1.76 2.05 5.94
N ASP A 44 -1.85 3.15 6.70
CA ASP A 44 -1.25 3.26 8.04
C ASP A 44 -2.21 2.83 9.16
N CYS A 45 -3.42 2.37 8.82
CA CYS A 45 -4.47 2.02 9.79
C CYS A 45 -4.12 0.81 10.67
N LEU A 46 -3.48 -0.22 10.09
CA LEU A 46 -3.13 -1.47 10.80
C LEU A 46 -1.63 -1.65 10.87
N ALA A 47 -0.96 -1.64 9.71
CA ALA A 47 0.49 -1.69 9.63
C ALA A 47 1.03 -0.27 9.84
N HIS A 48 1.74 0.00 10.92
CA HIS A 48 2.19 1.37 11.21
C HIS A 48 3.56 1.66 10.59
N PRO A 49 3.76 2.87 10.03
CA PRO A 49 5.09 3.34 9.63
C PRO A 49 5.94 3.69 10.88
N PRO A 50 7.25 3.93 10.72
CA PRO A 50 8.09 4.47 11.78
C PRO A 50 7.51 5.75 12.39
N PRO A 51 7.79 6.03 13.68
CA PRO A 51 7.38 7.28 14.31
C PRO A 51 7.97 8.47 13.55
N ASP A 52 7.26 9.59 13.64
CA ASP A 52 7.65 10.89 13.07
C ASP A 52 7.90 10.91 11.55
N TRP A 53 7.48 9.87 10.82
CA TRP A 53 7.74 9.76 9.37
C TRP A 53 7.08 10.89 8.58
N ILE A 54 5.91 11.36 9.02
CA ILE A 54 5.13 12.37 8.30
C ILE A 54 5.75 13.77 8.49
N GLU A 55 6.38 14.02 9.64
CA GLU A 55 7.06 15.26 10.00
C GLU A 55 8.32 15.50 9.16
N ARG A 56 8.89 14.45 8.56
CA ARG A 56 10.10 14.54 7.73
C ARG A 56 9.84 15.16 6.37
N TRP A 57 8.65 14.98 5.80
CA TRP A 57 8.26 15.48 4.46
C TRP A 57 9.26 15.16 3.34
N ASP A 58 10.05 14.08 3.49
CA ASP A 58 11.11 13.66 2.55
C ASP A 58 10.69 12.47 1.67
N PHE A 59 9.38 12.19 1.63
CA PHE A 59 8.76 11.15 0.81
C PHE A 59 8.14 11.72 -0.48
N ASN A 60 7.85 10.84 -1.43
CA ASN A 60 7.17 11.18 -2.67
C ASN A 60 5.66 11.41 -2.49
N ARG A 61 5.00 11.83 -3.57
CA ARG A 61 3.55 12.11 -3.64
C ARG A 61 2.63 10.92 -3.30
N ALA A 62 3.18 9.71 -3.16
CA ALA A 62 2.48 8.51 -2.68
C ALA A 62 2.86 8.12 -1.23
N CYS A 63 3.52 9.02 -0.48
CA CYS A 63 4.04 8.79 0.87
C CYS A 63 5.04 7.63 0.96
N CYS A 64 5.81 7.41 -0.11
CA CYS A 64 6.81 6.36 -0.23
C CYS A 64 8.22 6.92 -0.49
N TYR A 65 9.24 6.10 -0.27
CA TYR A 65 10.63 6.39 -0.62
C TYR A 65 11.02 5.69 -1.92
N ALA A 66 12.02 6.19 -2.64
CA ALA A 66 12.37 5.63 -3.93
C ALA A 66 13.04 4.26 -3.82
N THR A 67 13.78 4.04 -2.74
CA THR A 67 14.49 2.78 -2.50
C THR A 67 14.15 2.14 -1.16
N GLY A 68 14.45 0.85 -1.03
CA GLY A 68 14.33 0.16 0.24
C GLY A 68 15.30 0.67 1.30
N GLU A 69 16.48 1.16 0.89
CA GLU A 69 17.49 1.73 1.78
C GLU A 69 17.02 3.06 2.39
N GLU A 70 16.46 3.94 1.56
CA GLU A 70 15.86 5.20 2.02
C GLU A 70 14.69 4.94 2.98
N ALA A 71 13.80 4.00 2.64
CA ALA A 71 12.73 3.59 3.53
C ALA A 71 13.26 3.05 4.87
N TRP A 72 14.32 2.23 4.84
CA TRP A 72 14.93 1.66 6.04
C TRP A 72 15.65 2.69 6.91
N ALA A 73 16.18 3.76 6.31
CA ALA A 73 16.81 4.87 7.03
C ALA A 73 15.82 5.67 7.90
N THR A 74 14.51 5.44 7.74
CA THR A 74 13.47 6.07 8.57
C THR A 74 13.20 5.31 9.86
N VAL A 75 13.69 4.07 9.98
CA VAL A 75 13.42 3.22 11.14
C VAL A 75 14.34 3.61 12.30
N PRO A 76 13.81 3.91 13.49
CA PRO A 76 14.63 4.18 14.67
C PRO A 76 15.47 2.95 15.04
N GLU A 77 16.66 3.18 15.62
CA GLU A 77 17.50 2.08 16.11
C GLU A 77 16.77 1.27 17.18
N ASP A 78 16.08 1.96 18.09
CA ASP A 78 15.19 1.37 19.07
C ASP A 78 13.95 0.80 18.39
N GLY A 79 13.73 -0.51 18.52
CA GLY A 79 12.58 -1.18 17.92
C GLY A 79 12.74 -1.53 16.44
N ARG A 80 13.95 -1.38 15.87
CA ARG A 80 14.25 -1.70 14.46
C ARG A 80 13.84 -3.13 14.05
N ALA A 81 13.89 -4.07 14.99
CA ALA A 81 13.49 -5.47 14.78
C ALA A 81 12.00 -5.66 14.44
N ASP A 82 11.14 -4.69 14.77
CA ASP A 82 9.70 -4.75 14.52
C ASP A 82 9.33 -4.33 13.09
N TYR A 83 10.25 -3.71 12.36
CA TYR A 83 9.99 -3.14 11.04
C TYR A 83 10.54 -4.03 9.93
N ARG A 84 9.85 -4.00 8.79
CA ARG A 84 10.31 -4.59 7.52
C ARG A 84 10.07 -3.58 6.40
N VAL A 85 10.83 -3.71 5.32
CA VAL A 85 10.67 -2.87 4.12
C VAL A 85 9.77 -3.58 3.13
N PHE A 86 8.78 -2.86 2.61
CA PHE A 86 7.86 -3.32 1.58
C PHE A 86 7.90 -2.38 0.39
N ALA A 87 7.89 -2.97 -0.81
CA ALA A 87 7.76 -2.26 -2.07
C ALA A 87 6.30 -2.34 -2.54
N TYR A 88 5.74 -1.21 -2.96
CA TYR A 88 4.33 -1.10 -3.32
C TYR A 88 4.14 -0.75 -4.78
N TRP A 89 3.22 -1.45 -5.42
CA TRP A 89 2.74 -1.14 -6.76
C TRP A 89 1.24 -0.85 -6.69
N LEU A 90 0.81 0.20 -7.39
CA LEU A 90 -0.59 0.55 -7.54
C LEU A 90 -1.12 -0.01 -8.86
N VAL A 91 -2.23 -0.74 -8.76
CA VAL A 91 -3.13 -0.96 -9.88
C VAL A 91 -4.35 -0.09 -9.63
N SER A 92 -4.47 1.01 -10.35
CA SER A 92 -5.57 1.97 -10.16
C SER A 92 -6.74 1.64 -11.06
N ALA A 93 -7.89 1.32 -10.49
CA ALA A 93 -9.13 1.13 -11.23
C ALA A 93 -10.26 1.97 -10.60
N THR A 94 -11.07 2.60 -11.44
CA THR A 94 -12.27 3.34 -11.04
C THR A 94 -13.37 3.13 -12.07
N THR A 95 -14.59 3.57 -11.75
CA THR A 95 -15.74 3.52 -12.67
C THR A 95 -16.07 4.91 -13.21
N ASP A 96 -16.51 4.99 -14.46
CA ASP A 96 -17.17 6.17 -15.02
C ASP A 96 -18.65 6.27 -14.59
N GLU A 97 -19.35 7.31 -15.04
CA GLU A 97 -20.77 7.52 -14.73
C GLU A 97 -21.69 6.40 -15.23
N SER A 98 -21.26 5.63 -16.23
CA SER A 98 -21.98 4.47 -16.76
C SER A 98 -21.72 3.18 -15.98
N GLY A 99 -20.81 3.22 -15.01
CA GLY A 99 -20.33 2.03 -14.29
C GLY A 99 -19.25 1.26 -15.05
N GLY A 100 -18.73 1.80 -16.16
CA GLY A 100 -17.64 1.24 -16.93
C GLY A 100 -16.31 1.40 -16.21
N TRP A 101 -15.52 0.32 -16.12
CA TRP A 101 -14.21 0.37 -15.49
C TRP A 101 -13.16 1.04 -16.38
N PHE A 102 -12.36 1.92 -15.79
CA PHE A 102 -11.17 2.49 -16.42
C PHE A 102 -10.02 2.64 -15.42
N TYR A 103 -8.83 2.91 -15.95
CA TYR A 103 -7.58 2.94 -15.20
C TYR A 103 -6.92 4.32 -15.36
N PRO A 104 -7.10 5.24 -14.40
CA PRO A 104 -6.57 6.60 -14.55
C PRO A 104 -5.04 6.61 -14.44
N PRO A 105 -4.35 7.55 -15.08
CA PRO A 105 -2.92 7.75 -14.89
C PRO A 105 -2.59 8.16 -13.44
N PRO A 106 -1.33 8.01 -13.00
CA PRO A 106 -0.90 8.40 -11.65
C PRO A 106 -1.24 9.86 -11.28
N ASP A 107 -1.14 10.78 -12.24
CA ASP A 107 -1.37 12.21 -12.02
C ASP A 107 -2.82 12.55 -11.67
N ASP A 108 -3.77 11.65 -11.94
CA ASP A 108 -5.18 11.80 -11.53
C ASP A 108 -5.40 11.39 -10.06
N TRP A 109 -4.43 10.70 -9.46
CA TRP A 109 -4.51 10.13 -8.12
C TRP A 109 -3.65 10.86 -7.10
N PHE A 110 -2.50 11.41 -7.52
CA PHE A 110 -1.55 12.05 -6.63
C PHE A 110 -1.35 13.53 -6.97
N PRO A 111 -1.17 14.42 -5.98
CA PRO A 111 -0.87 15.82 -6.23
C PRO A 111 0.40 15.99 -7.06
N ALA A 112 0.33 16.78 -8.13
CA ALA A 112 1.46 17.01 -9.05
C ALA A 112 2.51 18.00 -8.49
N ASP A 113 2.23 18.67 -7.38
CA ASP A 113 3.11 19.62 -6.70
C ASP A 113 4.00 18.98 -5.62
N LEU A 114 3.83 17.68 -5.37
CA LEU A 114 4.64 16.89 -4.43
C LEU A 114 5.76 16.12 -5.17
N PRO A 115 6.80 15.63 -4.44
CA PRO A 115 7.93 14.96 -5.09
C PRO A 115 7.50 13.73 -5.90
N GLU A 116 8.15 13.53 -7.04
CA GLU A 116 7.74 12.53 -8.06
C GLU A 116 7.83 11.08 -7.59
N LEU A 117 7.04 10.21 -8.25
CA LEU A 117 7.18 8.76 -8.08
C LEU A 117 8.54 8.27 -8.60
N PRO A 118 9.05 7.13 -8.10
CA PRO A 118 10.33 6.60 -8.55
C PRO A 118 10.27 6.21 -10.02
N ARG A 119 11.35 6.47 -10.75
CA ARG A 119 11.44 6.08 -12.16
C ARG A 119 11.71 4.58 -12.28
N GLY A 120 10.99 3.92 -13.20
CA GLY A 120 11.21 2.52 -13.55
C GLY A 120 10.25 1.55 -12.86
N PRO A 121 10.45 0.23 -13.07
CA PRO A 121 9.51 -0.79 -12.65
C PRO A 121 9.57 -1.12 -11.15
N GLY A 122 10.50 -0.54 -10.39
CA GLY A 122 10.81 -0.94 -9.02
C GLY A 122 11.77 -2.14 -8.94
N PRO A 123 11.93 -2.76 -7.75
CA PRO A 123 12.73 -3.96 -7.56
C PRO A 123 12.34 -5.11 -8.52
N THR A 124 13.32 -5.80 -9.08
CA THR A 124 13.11 -6.85 -10.11
C THR A 124 12.98 -8.27 -9.57
N ASP A 125 13.33 -8.51 -8.31
CA ASP A 125 13.22 -9.82 -7.64
C ASP A 125 12.50 -9.73 -6.27
N PRO A 126 11.31 -9.12 -6.16
CA PRO A 126 10.58 -9.11 -4.90
C PRO A 126 9.84 -10.43 -4.69
N GLN A 127 9.84 -10.93 -3.45
CA GLN A 127 8.84 -11.92 -3.03
C GLN A 127 7.45 -11.25 -3.07
N ARG A 128 6.60 -11.68 -4.00
CA ARG A 128 5.23 -11.18 -4.09
C ARG A 128 4.41 -11.71 -2.92
N LEU A 129 4.01 -10.83 -2.01
CA LEU A 129 3.19 -11.18 -0.84
C LEU A 129 1.70 -11.25 -1.15
N GLY A 130 1.23 -10.50 -2.15
CA GLY A 130 -0.20 -10.41 -2.43
C GLY A 130 -0.65 -9.03 -2.91
N PHE A 131 -1.92 -8.73 -2.68
CA PHE A 131 -2.49 -7.40 -2.86
C PHE A 131 -3.33 -7.00 -1.66
N ASP A 132 -3.56 -5.70 -1.55
CA ASP A 132 -4.57 -5.11 -0.67
C ASP A 132 -5.38 -4.10 -1.47
N VAL A 133 -6.57 -3.75 -0.97
CA VAL A 133 -7.41 -2.68 -1.54
C VAL A 133 -7.45 -1.56 -0.52
N VAL A 134 -7.22 -0.33 -0.96
CA VAL A 134 -7.19 0.85 -0.09
C VAL A 134 -7.96 1.98 -0.75
N SER A 135 -8.66 2.79 0.05
CA SER A 135 -9.20 4.05 -0.45
C SER A 135 -8.08 5.08 -0.59
N LEU A 136 -8.11 5.87 -1.67
CA LEU A 136 -7.21 7.00 -1.84
C LEU A 136 -8.00 8.30 -1.66
N HIS A 137 -7.64 9.11 -0.68
CA HIS A 137 -8.25 10.41 -0.44
C HIS A 137 -7.43 11.49 -1.16
N ARG A 138 -8.05 12.19 -2.12
CA ARG A 138 -7.36 13.22 -2.94
C ARG A 138 -6.95 14.49 -2.17
N SER A 139 -7.39 14.65 -0.92
CA SER A 139 -7.25 15.91 -0.16
C SER A 139 -6.44 15.80 1.12
N ILE A 140 -6.00 14.59 1.52
CA ILE A 140 -5.24 14.35 2.74
C ILE A 140 -4.04 13.51 2.35
N MET A 141 -2.85 13.87 2.86
CA MET A 141 -1.67 13.04 2.69
C MET A 141 -1.91 11.65 3.28
N GLY A 142 -1.72 10.62 2.47
CA GLY A 142 -1.75 9.24 2.91
C GLY A 142 -2.89 8.39 2.33
N TRP A 143 -2.81 7.11 2.69
CA TRP A 143 -3.70 6.07 2.22
C TRP A 143 -4.82 5.87 3.25
N GLY A 144 -6.06 5.78 2.78
CA GLY A 144 -7.23 5.55 3.63
C GLY A 144 -7.30 4.11 4.14
N HIS A 145 -8.47 3.71 4.63
CA HIS A 145 -8.67 2.38 5.19
C HIS A 145 -8.63 1.30 4.10
N SER A 146 -8.16 0.11 4.48
CA SER A 146 -8.28 -1.09 3.65
C SER A 146 -9.60 -1.81 3.94
N PRO A 147 -10.55 -1.91 2.99
CA PRO A 147 -11.73 -2.75 3.18
C PRO A 147 -11.38 -4.23 3.44
N LEU A 148 -10.34 -4.77 2.79
CA LEU A 148 -9.94 -6.17 2.98
C LEU A 148 -9.45 -6.42 4.41
N SER A 149 -8.58 -5.53 4.90
CA SER A 149 -7.89 -5.73 6.17
C SER A 149 -8.62 -5.04 7.33
N CYS A 150 -8.89 -3.74 7.25
CA CYS A 150 -9.53 -2.98 8.34
C CYS A 150 -11.02 -3.32 8.51
N ASN A 151 -11.73 -3.64 7.43
CA ASN A 151 -13.18 -3.84 7.45
C ASN A 151 -13.60 -5.29 7.26
N LEU A 152 -12.69 -6.25 7.52
CA LEU A 152 -12.95 -7.69 7.54
C LEU A 152 -13.40 -8.31 6.20
N MET A 153 -13.34 -7.59 5.08
CA MET A 153 -13.79 -8.13 3.79
C MET A 153 -12.96 -9.35 3.35
N ALA A 154 -11.70 -9.47 3.80
CA ALA A 154 -10.88 -10.68 3.61
C ALA A 154 -11.50 -11.97 4.18
N ARG A 155 -12.53 -11.88 5.03
CA ARG A 155 -13.30 -13.02 5.52
C ARG A 155 -14.40 -13.48 4.58
N GLU A 156 -14.86 -12.59 3.70
CA GLU A 156 -15.96 -12.85 2.78
C GLU A 156 -15.47 -13.19 1.38
N VAL A 157 -14.32 -12.64 1.00
CA VAL A 157 -13.70 -12.89 -0.30
C VAL A 157 -12.30 -13.46 -0.11
N PRO A 158 -11.91 -14.49 -0.88
CA PRO A 158 -10.54 -14.98 -0.85
C PRO A 158 -9.56 -13.87 -1.17
N VAL A 159 -8.50 -13.79 -0.36
CA VAL A 159 -7.37 -12.90 -0.56
C VAL A 159 -6.09 -13.75 -0.61
N ASN A 160 -5.21 -13.41 -1.56
CA ASN A 160 -3.89 -14.02 -1.78
C ASN A 160 -3.87 -15.54 -2.02
#